data_AF-A0A522TLU3-F1
#
_entry.id   AF-A0A522TLU3-F1
#
_cell.length_a   1.000
_cell.length_b   1.000
_cell.length_c   1.000
_cell.angle_alpha   90.00
_cell.angle_beta   90.00
_cell.angle_gamma   90.00
#
_symmetry.space_group_name_H-M   'P 1'
#
loop_
_entity.id
_entity.type
_entity.pdbx_description
1 polymer ?
#
loop_
_entity_poly.entity_id
_entity_poly.type
_entity_poly.pdbx_seq_one_letter_code
_entity_poly.pdbx_strand_id
1 'polypeptide(L)'
;MSSLVGPESRKATWIEIGIRNAGFLKAQTALLWAWMWAVTRESLQRDPTVEEVAEWWKESPRTAYREKAAFTKAFPMLESPAKIFDDPVARSKLANLAKLGDEMAANKRARNRVPQSAIIDVGMLSATF
;
A
#
# COMPACT_ATOMS: atom_id res chain seq x y z
N MET A 1 4.65 -28.29 -36.90
CA MET A 1 5.38 -27.44 -35.94
C MET A 1 4.38 -26.48 -35.29
N SER A 2 3.75 -26.88 -34.19
CA SER A 2 2.97 -25.97 -33.34
C SER A 2 3.90 -25.49 -32.24
N SER A 3 4.18 -24.20 -32.20
CA SER A 3 4.91 -23.55 -31.11
C SER A 3 4.08 -23.66 -29.83
N LEU A 4 4.58 -24.42 -28.86
CA LEU A 4 4.13 -24.35 -27.48
C LEU A 4 4.42 -22.95 -26.97
N VAL A 5 3.38 -22.14 -26.84
CA VAL A 5 3.40 -20.91 -26.04
C VAL A 5 3.73 -21.35 -24.62
N GLY A 6 4.96 -21.11 -24.17
CA GLY A 6 5.34 -21.34 -22.78
C GLY A 6 4.39 -20.55 -21.86
N PRO A 7 4.13 -21.02 -20.62
CA PRO A 7 3.24 -20.30 -19.72
C PRO A 7 3.77 -18.88 -19.56
N GLU A 8 2.95 -17.87 -19.91
CA GLU A 8 3.29 -16.48 -19.65
C GLU A 8 3.70 -16.38 -18.18
N SER A 9 4.93 -15.93 -17.92
CA SER A 9 5.43 -15.83 -16.56
C SER A 9 4.52 -14.90 -15.78
N ARG A 10 3.74 -15.44 -14.83
CA ARG A 10 2.84 -14.66 -13.97
C ARG A 10 3.63 -13.48 -13.39
N LYS A 11 3.10 -12.26 -13.55
CA LYS A 11 3.69 -11.08 -12.91
C LYS A 11 3.74 -11.29 -11.39
N ALA A 12 4.89 -11.02 -10.79
CA ALA A 12 5.03 -11.03 -9.35
C ALA A 12 4.04 -10.03 -8.72
N THR A 13 3.56 -10.36 -7.54
CA THR A 13 2.69 -9.50 -6.72
C THR A 13 3.53 -8.59 -5.83
N TRP A 14 2.96 -7.49 -5.35
CA TRP A 14 3.66 -6.58 -4.45
C TRP A 14 4.07 -7.25 -3.13
N ILE A 15 3.27 -8.18 -2.61
CA ILE A 15 3.64 -8.93 -1.40
C ILE A 15 4.83 -9.85 -1.64
N GLU A 16 4.91 -10.54 -2.79
CA GLU A 16 6.05 -11.39 -3.16
C GLU A 16 7.34 -10.54 -3.27
N ILE A 17 7.25 -9.38 -3.91
CA ILE A 17 8.38 -8.43 -4.01
C ILE A 17 8.82 -7.95 -2.63
N GLY A 18 7.87 -7.51 -1.79
CA GLY A 18 8.17 -7.01 -0.46
C GLY A 18 8.80 -8.08 0.43
N ILE A 19 8.29 -9.32 0.39
CA ILE A 19 8.85 -10.46 1.13
C ILE A 19 10.29 -10.72 0.68
N ARG A 20 10.54 -10.78 -0.62
CA ARG A 20 11.87 -11.03 -1.19
C ARG A 20 12.90 -9.99 -0.72
N ASN A 21 12.49 -8.73 -0.63
CA ASN A 21 13.41 -7.62 -0.34
C ASN A 21 13.61 -7.36 1.16
N ALA A 22 12.59 -7.58 1.99
CA ALA A 22 12.60 -7.14 3.40
C ALA A 22 12.13 -8.17 4.42
N GLY A 23 11.64 -9.33 3.98
CA GLY A 23 10.99 -10.34 4.81
C GLY A 23 9.52 -10.03 5.11
N PHE A 24 8.78 -11.05 5.55
CA PHE A 24 7.32 -11.01 5.65
C PHE A 24 6.76 -9.88 6.54
N LEU A 25 7.29 -9.71 7.76
CA LEU A 25 6.77 -8.69 8.68
C LEU A 25 6.98 -7.26 8.16
N LYS A 26 8.12 -7.00 7.53
CA LYS A 26 8.40 -5.67 6.93
C LYS A 26 7.60 -5.45 5.66
N ALA A 27 7.34 -6.49 4.88
CA ALA A 27 6.47 -6.43 3.71
C ALA A 27 5.04 -6.03 4.10
N GLN A 28 4.46 -6.66 5.13
CA GLN A 28 3.14 -6.27 5.65
C GLN A 28 3.13 -4.82 6.15
N THR A 29 4.17 -4.42 6.88
CA THR A 29 4.29 -3.04 7.40
C THR A 29 4.39 -2.03 6.26
N ALA A 30 5.14 -2.35 5.20
CA ALA A 30 5.25 -1.54 4.00
C ALA A 30 3.92 -1.41 3.25
N LEU A 31 3.16 -2.49 3.13
CA LEU A 31 1.85 -2.48 2.47
C LEU A 31 0.80 -1.72 3.29
N LEU A 32 0.86 -1.80 4.63
CA LEU A 32 0.04 -0.94 5.50
C LEU A 32 0.36 0.54 5.26
N TRP A 33 1.63 0.91 5.23
CA TRP A 33 2.06 2.28 4.91
C TRP A 33 1.53 2.73 3.56
N ALA A 34 1.70 1.91 2.52
CA ALA A 34 1.25 2.21 1.17
C ALA A 34 -0.27 2.49 1.13
N TRP A 35 -1.04 1.67 1.84
CA TRP A 35 -2.48 1.82 1.96
C TRP A 35 -2.88 3.10 2.70
N MET A 36 -2.28 3.38 3.86
CA MET A 36 -2.55 4.58 4.65
C MET A 36 -2.22 5.85 3.85
N TRP A 37 -1.09 5.85 3.15
CA TRP A 37 -0.67 6.94 2.28
C TRP A 37 -1.66 7.16 1.14
N ALA A 38 -2.13 6.10 0.49
CA ALA A 38 -3.04 6.21 -0.65
C ALA A 38 -4.43 6.72 -0.24
N VAL A 39 -4.95 6.30 0.92
CA VAL A 39 -6.20 6.87 1.46
C VAL A 39 -6.04 8.36 1.78
N THR A 40 -4.94 8.75 2.43
CA THR A 40 -4.67 10.18 2.71
C THR A 40 -4.53 10.97 1.41
N ARG A 41 -3.89 10.41 0.38
CA ARG A 41 -3.79 11.02 -0.96
C ARG A 41 -5.15 11.29 -1.58
N GLU A 42 -6.07 10.32 -1.52
CA GLU A 42 -7.43 10.50 -2.03
C GLU A 42 -8.18 11.59 -1.26
N SER A 43 -8.00 11.71 0.05
CA SER A 43 -8.63 12.80 0.79
C SER A 43 -8.05 14.18 0.45
N LEU A 44 -6.72 14.27 0.36
CA LEU A 44 -6.04 15.54 0.08
C LEU A 44 -6.02 15.91 -1.40
N GLN A 45 -6.37 14.99 -2.31
CA GLN A 45 -6.29 15.14 -3.76
C GLN A 45 -4.87 15.52 -4.26
N ARG A 46 -3.84 15.13 -3.50
CA ARG A 46 -2.42 15.29 -3.81
C ARG A 46 -1.59 14.31 -3.02
N ASP A 47 -0.33 14.12 -3.41
CA ASP A 47 0.62 13.29 -2.68
C ASP A 47 0.88 13.85 -1.27
N PRO A 48 0.61 13.08 -0.19
CA PRO A 48 0.83 13.54 1.17
C PRO A 48 2.27 13.34 1.64
N THR A 49 2.70 14.20 2.56
CA THR A 49 3.92 14.03 3.35
C THR A 49 3.73 12.95 4.44
N VAL A 50 4.82 12.57 5.11
CA VAL A 50 4.75 11.56 6.18
C VAL A 50 3.95 12.08 7.37
N GLU A 51 4.13 13.36 7.68
CA GLU A 51 3.44 14.10 8.73
C GLU A 51 1.94 14.18 8.46
N GLU A 52 1.55 14.45 7.22
CA GLU A 52 0.13 14.52 6.84
C GLU A 52 -0.56 13.15 6.92
N VAL A 53 0.13 12.07 6.54
CA VAL A 53 -0.38 10.71 6.78
C VAL A 53 -0.51 10.46 8.28
N ALA A 54 0.51 10.81 9.08
CA ALA A 54 0.45 10.63 10.53
C ALA A 54 -0.71 11.41 11.17
N GLU A 55 -0.91 12.67 10.78
CA GLU A 55 -1.99 13.53 11.25
C GLU A 55 -3.37 12.96 10.88
N TRP A 56 -3.55 12.60 9.60
CA TRP A 56 -4.79 12.02 9.09
C TRP A 56 -5.22 10.77 9.89
N TRP A 57 -4.24 9.90 10.15
CA TRP A 57 -4.46 8.64 10.86
C TRP A 57 -4.37 8.77 12.40
N LYS A 58 -4.14 9.99 12.92
CA LYS A 58 -3.95 10.29 14.35
C LYS A 58 -2.83 9.44 14.99
N GLU A 59 -1.76 9.21 14.23
CA GLU A 59 -0.58 8.46 14.66
C GLU A 59 0.58 9.36 15.05
N SER A 60 1.51 8.81 15.83
CA SER A 60 2.77 9.49 16.10
C SER A 60 3.62 9.60 14.82
N PRO A 61 4.24 10.76 14.51
CA PRO A 61 5.15 10.90 13.38
C PRO A 61 6.27 9.84 13.37
N ARG A 62 6.82 9.49 14.53
CA ARG A 62 7.84 8.45 14.68
C ARG A 62 7.40 7.10 14.10
N THR A 63 6.15 6.72 14.30
CA THR A 63 5.58 5.46 13.77
C THR A 63 5.43 5.53 12.26
N ALA A 64 4.86 6.61 11.73
CA ALA A 64 4.74 6.84 10.30
C ALA A 64 6.11 6.80 9.60
N TYR A 65 7.14 7.45 10.16
CA TYR A 65 8.51 7.38 9.62
C TYR A 65 9.10 5.97 9.63
N ARG A 66 8.87 5.18 10.68
CA ARG A 66 9.32 3.78 10.75
C ARG A 66 8.67 2.93 9.66
N GLU A 67 7.39 3.17 9.38
CA GLU A 67 6.62 2.44 8.38
C GLU A 67 6.99 2.85 6.97
N LYS A 68 7.19 4.15 6.73
CA LYS A 68 7.81 4.66 5.49
C LYS A 68 9.18 4.02 5.26
N ALA A 69 10.02 3.91 6.30
CA ALA A 69 11.32 3.25 6.16
C ALA A 69 11.19 1.75 5.83
N ALA A 70 10.18 1.06 6.38
CA ALA A 70 9.86 -0.31 5.98
C ALA A 70 9.43 -0.38 4.50
N PHE A 71 8.63 0.59 4.04
CA PHE A 71 8.26 0.73 2.64
C PHE A 71 9.48 0.92 1.73
N THR A 72 10.35 1.89 2.00
CA THR A 72 11.58 2.11 1.22
C THR A 72 12.46 0.87 1.18
N LYS A 73 12.53 0.10 2.28
CA LYS A 73 13.28 -1.16 2.31
C LYS A 73 12.62 -2.26 1.47
N ALA A 74 11.30 -2.41 1.55
CA ALA A 74 10.57 -3.45 0.82
C ALA A 74 10.48 -3.15 -0.68
N PHE A 75 10.40 -1.87 -1.03
CA PHE A 75 10.18 -1.40 -2.40
C PHE A 75 11.20 -0.31 -2.79
N PRO A 76 12.51 -0.62 -2.83
CA PRO A 76 13.55 0.36 -3.14
C PRO A 76 13.48 0.93 -4.57
N MET A 77 12.71 0.28 -5.45
CA MET A 77 12.45 0.73 -6.81
C MET A 77 11.32 1.77 -6.92
N LEU A 78 10.63 2.07 -5.80
CA LEU A 78 9.50 2.99 -5.77
C LEU A 78 9.85 4.25 -4.98
N GLU A 79 9.62 5.41 -5.60
CA GLU A 79 9.76 6.71 -4.93
C GLU A 79 8.62 6.98 -3.95
N SER A 80 7.41 6.50 -4.29
CA SER A 80 6.21 6.62 -3.47
C SER A 80 5.28 5.41 -3.67
N PRO A 81 4.27 5.23 -2.79
CA PRO A 81 3.27 4.18 -2.97
C PRO A 81 2.40 4.34 -4.22
N ALA A 82 2.40 5.49 -4.91
CA ALA A 82 1.51 5.79 -6.03
C ALA A 82 1.48 4.67 -7.10
N LYS A 83 2.65 4.16 -7.50
CA LYS A 83 2.76 3.09 -8.51
C LYS A 83 2.02 1.80 -8.15
N ILE A 84 1.82 1.50 -6.87
CA ILE A 84 1.04 0.33 -6.42
C ILE A 84 -0.44 0.50 -6.78
N PHE A 85 -0.92 1.74 -6.89
CA PHE A 85 -2.32 2.10 -7.11
C PHE A 85 -2.58 2.72 -8.49
N ASP A 86 -1.60 2.72 -9.40
CA ASP A 86 -1.81 3.25 -10.76
C ASP A 86 -2.76 2.38 -11.60
N ASP A 87 -2.86 1.09 -11.28
CA ASP A 87 -3.76 0.13 -11.91
C ASP A 87 -5.25 0.45 -11.65
N PRO A 88 -6.13 0.43 -12.66
CA PRO A 88 -7.56 0.74 -12.49
C PRO A 88 -8.30 -0.14 -11.47
N VAL A 89 -7.92 -1.43 -11.35
CA VAL A 89 -8.51 -2.35 -10.36
C VAL A 89 -8.04 -1.94 -8.96
N ALA A 90 -6.77 -1.56 -8.82
CA ALA A 90 -6.23 -1.02 -7.58
C ALA A 90 -6.92 0.27 -7.16
N ARG A 91 -7.20 1.20 -8.10
CA ARG A 91 -7.93 2.45 -7.83
C ARG A 91 -9.38 2.22 -7.41
N SER A 92 -10.10 1.31 -8.07
CA SER A 92 -11.49 1.01 -7.69
C SER A 92 -11.57 0.46 -6.26
N LYS A 93 -10.63 -0.42 -5.88
CA LYS A 93 -10.48 -0.88 -4.50
C LYS A 93 -10.12 0.28 -3.57
N LEU A 94 -9.21 1.16 -3.97
CA LEU A 94 -8.81 2.33 -3.19
C LEU A 94 -9.97 3.27 -2.90
N ALA A 95 -10.85 3.55 -3.87
CA ALA A 95 -12.01 4.43 -3.66
C ALA A 95 -12.95 3.90 -2.56
N ASN A 96 -13.18 2.58 -2.54
CA ASN A 96 -13.94 1.93 -1.46
C ASN A 96 -13.19 2.03 -0.11
N LEU A 97 -11.86 1.92 -0.14
CA LEU A 97 -11.01 2.03 1.04
C LEU A 97 -10.89 3.46 1.58
N ALA A 98 -10.91 4.48 0.70
CA ALA A 98 -10.91 5.89 1.07
C ALA A 98 -12.22 6.25 1.78
N LYS A 99 -13.36 5.77 1.27
CA LYS A 99 -14.66 5.91 1.93
C LYS A 99 -14.66 5.28 3.34
N LEU A 100 -14.09 4.08 3.49
CA LEU A 100 -13.89 3.46 4.80
C LEU A 100 -12.92 4.28 5.67
N GLY A 101 -11.88 4.85 5.07
CA GLY A 101 -10.93 5.76 5.70
C GLY A 101 -11.60 6.99 6.31
N ASP A 102 -12.48 7.65 5.57
CA ASP A 102 -13.26 8.81 6.03
C ASP A 102 -14.17 8.45 7.21
N GLU A 103 -14.85 7.30 7.14
CA GLU A 103 -15.67 6.76 8.24
C GLU A 103 -14.81 6.43 9.49
N MET A 104 -13.57 5.96 9.28
CA MET A 104 -12.63 5.63 10.35
C MET A 104 -11.96 6.87 10.96
N ALA A 105 -11.67 7.91 10.18
CA ALA A 105 -11.00 9.13 10.60
C ALA A 105 -11.76 9.88 11.72
N ALA A 106 -13.09 9.69 11.80
CA ALA A 106 -13.91 10.19 12.91
C ALA A 106 -13.50 9.65 14.29
N ASN A 107 -12.77 8.53 14.37
CA ASN A 107 -12.41 7.85 15.62
C ASN A 107 -10.92 7.95 15.97
N LYS A 108 -10.57 8.10 17.26
CA LYS A 108 -9.19 8.19 17.77
C LYS A 108 -8.30 6.95 17.53
N ARG A 109 -8.82 5.87 16.92
CA ARG A 109 -8.10 4.58 16.68
C ARG A 109 -8.34 4.04 15.26
N ALA A 110 -8.35 4.92 14.25
CA ALA A 110 -8.61 4.57 12.85
C ALA A 110 -7.72 3.43 12.32
N ARG A 111 -6.42 3.45 12.64
CA ARG A 111 -5.46 2.41 12.23
C ARG A 111 -5.83 0.99 12.66
N ASN A 112 -6.30 0.80 13.90
CA ASN A 112 -6.63 -0.55 14.41
C ASN A 112 -7.83 -1.19 13.69
N ARG A 113 -8.52 -0.42 12.85
CA ARG A 113 -9.65 -0.89 12.06
C ARG A 113 -9.28 -1.20 10.61
N VAL A 114 -8.05 -0.91 10.18
CA VAL A 114 -7.57 -1.35 8.87
C VAL A 114 -7.62 -2.88 8.83
N PRO A 115 -8.50 -3.49 8.03
CA PRO A 115 -8.62 -4.95 8.00
C PRO A 115 -7.34 -5.54 7.42
N GLN A 116 -6.81 -6.62 8.00
CA GLN A 116 -5.66 -7.32 7.40
C GLN A 116 -5.94 -7.77 5.96
N SER A 117 -7.20 -8.10 5.65
CA SER A 117 -7.61 -8.43 4.29
C SER A 117 -7.34 -7.30 3.30
N ALA A 118 -7.50 -6.03 3.69
CA ALA A 118 -7.21 -4.89 2.83
C ALA A 118 -5.71 -4.79 2.50
N ILE A 119 -4.83 -5.09 3.47
CA ILE A 119 -3.38 -5.12 3.27
C ILE A 119 -3.00 -6.25 2.30
N ILE A 120 -3.63 -7.42 2.46
CA ILE A 120 -3.42 -8.57 1.58
C ILE A 120 -3.93 -8.26 0.16
N ASP A 121 -5.11 -7.65 0.03
CA ASP A 121 -5.69 -7.30 -1.27
C ASP A 121 -4.78 -6.37 -2.08
N VAL A 122 -4.16 -5.38 -1.43
CA VAL A 122 -3.12 -4.53 -2.05
C VAL A 122 -1.89 -5.36 -2.40
N GLY A 123 -1.44 -6.19 -1.47
CA GLY A 123 -0.30 -7.07 -1.66
C GLY A 123 -0.44 -8.03 -2.85
N MET A 124 -1.67 -8.48 -3.15
CA MET A 124 -1.97 -9.42 -4.22
C MET A 124 -2.12 -8.78 -5.60
N LEU A 125 -2.09 -7.45 -5.71
CA LEU A 125 -2.04 -6.77 -7.00
C LEU A 125 -0.74 -7.11 -7.72
N SER A 126 -0.82 -7.30 -9.04
CA SER A 126 0.35 -7.52 -9.87
C SER A 126 1.24 -6.29 -9.87
N ALA A 127 2.54 -6.50 -9.68
CA ALA A 127 3.52 -5.43 -9.74
C ALA A 127 3.73 -4.97 -11.18
N THR A 128 3.74 -3.65 -11.35
CA THR A 128 3.97 -2.95 -12.61
C THR A 128 5.22 -2.08 -12.45
N PHE A 129 6.17 -2.20 -13.37
CA PHE A 129 7.45 -1.48 -13.35
C PHE A 129 7.42 -0.33 -14.36
#